data_AF-A0A323U9J7-F1
#
_entry.id   AF-A0A323U9J7-F1
#
_cell.length_a   1.000
_cell.length_b   1.000
_cell.length_c   1.000
_cell.angle_alpha   90.00
_cell.angle_beta   90.00
_cell.angle_gamma   90.00
#
_symmetry.space_group_name_H-M   'P 1'
#
loop_
_entity.id
_entity.type
_entity.pdbx_description
1 polymer ?
#
loop_
_entity_poly.entity_id
_entity_poly.type
_entity_poly.pdbx_seq_one_letter_code
_entity_poly.pdbx_strand_id
1 'polypeptide(L)'
;MSALADVVIGVVELLEAEAHRLRTSVKGLLLAVFLVLAAGLLMLGAVGWLVAAAYLQLLTWLPPAGAAALIGVVTLLIAGGILWYAMRLR
;
A
#
# COMPACT_ATOMS: atom_id res chain seq x y z
N MET A 1 41.35 4.79 36.26
CA MET A 1 40.47 5.82 35.66
C MET A 1 40.32 5.68 34.14
N SER A 2 41.28 5.08 33.41
CA SER A 2 41.16 4.83 31.96
C SER A 2 40.09 3.80 31.59
N ALA A 3 39.97 2.69 32.34
CA ALA A 3 39.03 1.62 32.00
C ALA A 3 37.56 2.06 31.98
N LEU A 4 37.16 3.02 32.83
CA LEU A 4 35.81 3.60 32.80
C LEU A 4 35.62 4.52 31.59
N ALA A 5 36.66 5.26 31.20
CA ALA A 5 36.63 6.08 30.00
C ALA A 5 36.53 5.23 28.73
N ASP A 6 37.28 4.12 28.64
CA ASP A 6 37.25 3.21 27.50
C ASP A 6 35.87 2.54 27.34
N VAL A 7 35.23 2.16 28.45
CA VAL A 7 33.85 1.61 28.43
C VAL A 7 32.84 2.66 27.99
N VAL A 8 32.96 3.90 28.49
CA VAL A 8 32.05 5.00 28.08
C VAL A 8 32.22 5.31 26.59
N ILE A 9 33.46 5.37 26.10
CA ILE A 9 33.76 5.60 24.68
C ILE A 9 33.15 4.46 23.83
N GLY A 10 33.37 3.20 24.21
CA GLY A 10 32.83 2.05 23.49
C GLY A 10 31.29 2.03 23.45
N VAL A 11 30.61 2.45 24.52
CA VAL A 11 29.14 2.56 24.55
C VAL A 11 28.64 3.69 23.65
N VAL A 12 29.34 4.83 23.62
CA VAL A 12 28.99 5.96 22.76
C VAL A 12 29.16 5.61 21.28
N GLU A 13 30.26 4.94 20.91
CA GLU A 13 30.49 4.46 19.54
C GLU A 13 29.41 3.45 19.10
N LEU A 14 29.02 2.53 20.00
CA LEU A 14 27.95 1.58 19.74
C LEU A 14 26.59 2.29 19.51
N LEU A 15 26.28 3.28 20.33
CA LEU A 15 25.07 4.11 20.18
C LEU A 15 25.06 4.89 18.87
N GLU A 16 26.21 5.42 18.45
CA GLU A 16 26.34 6.16 17.20
C GLU A 16 26.13 5.25 15.98
N ALA A 17 26.71 4.04 16.02
CA ALA A 17 26.49 3.02 14.99
C ALA A 17 25.02 2.56 14.91
N GLU A 18 24.39 2.30 16.06
CA GLU A 18 22.97 1.92 16.12
C GLU A 18 22.07 3.06 15.60
N ALA A 19 22.35 4.32 15.99
CA ALA A 19 21.62 5.50 15.53
C ALA A 19 21.75 5.69 14.01
N HIS A 20 22.94 5.49 13.45
CA HIS A 20 23.16 5.56 12.01
C HIS A 20 22.37 4.48 11.26
N ARG A 21 22.38 3.25 11.78
CA ARG A 21 21.62 2.12 11.24
C ARG A 21 20.11 2.36 11.33
N LEU A 22 19.63 2.88 12.47
CA LEU A 22 18.22 3.21 12.68
C LEU A 22 17.77 4.29 11.69
N ARG A 23 18.56 5.36 11.53
CA ARG A 23 18.24 6.46 10.61
C ARG A 23 18.10 5.98 9.17
N THR A 24 18.96 5.07 8.74
CA THR A 24 18.94 4.51 7.39
C THR A 24 17.76 3.56 7.19
N SER A 25 17.49 2.71 8.19
CA SER A 25 16.38 1.76 8.19
C SER A 25 15.02 2.46 8.21
N VAL A 26 14.88 3.52 9.02
CA VAL A 26 13.66 4.33 9.11
C VAL A 26 13.38 5.06 7.79
N LYS A 27 14.41 5.62 7.14
CA LYS A 27 14.25 6.22 5.80
C LYS A 27 13.80 5.20 4.77
N GLY A 28 14.39 4.01 4.77
CA GLY A 28 13.99 2.91 3.89
C GLY A 28 12.54 2.47 4.13
N LEU A 29 12.15 2.33 5.40
CA LEU A 29 10.79 1.97 5.79
C LEU A 29 9.78 3.06 5.38
N LEU A 30 10.06 4.33 5.65
CA LEU A 30 9.19 5.45 5.27
C LEU A 30 8.99 5.51 3.75
N LEU A 31 10.08 5.32 2.99
CA LEU A 31 10.02 5.28 1.52
C LEU A 31 9.19 4.09 1.04
N ALA A 32 9.39 2.90 1.62
CA ALA A 32 8.61 1.71 1.27
C ALA A 32 7.12 1.90 1.57
N VAL A 33 6.77 2.42 2.75
CA VAL A 33 5.38 2.74 3.12
C VAL A 33 4.78 3.75 2.14
N PHE A 34 5.52 4.82 1.82
CA PHE A 34 5.06 5.82 0.86
C PHE A 34 4.82 5.22 -0.53
N LEU A 35 5.74 4.38 -1.02
CA LEU A 35 5.59 3.71 -2.31
C LEU A 35 4.38 2.76 -2.33
N VAL A 36 4.17 1.99 -1.27
CA VAL A 36 3.02 1.07 -1.16
C VAL A 36 1.71 1.86 -1.15
N LEU A 37 1.63 2.96 -0.41
CA LEU A 37 0.45 3.83 -0.40
C LEU A 37 0.21 4.48 -1.77
N ALA A 38 1.26 5.00 -2.41
CA ALA A 38 1.17 5.59 -3.74
C ALA A 38 0.72 4.57 -4.79
N ALA A 39 1.31 3.37 -4.77
CA ALA A 39 0.93 2.28 -5.66
C ALA A 39 -0.52 1.83 -5.43
N GLY A 40 -0.95 1.73 -4.16
CA GLY A 40 -2.33 1.43 -3.81
C GLY A 40 -3.31 2.48 -4.32
N LEU A 41 -2.97 3.77 -4.20
CA LEU A 41 -3.80 4.87 -4.68
C LEU A 41 -3.91 4.86 -6.22
N LEU A 42 -2.80 4.64 -6.93
CA LEU A 42 -2.78 4.54 -8.38
C LEU A 42 -3.58 3.32 -8.88
N MET A 43 -3.46 2.17 -8.20
CA MET A 43 -4.25 0.98 -8.49
C MET A 43 -5.75 1.25 -8.33
N LEU A 44 -6.17 1.87 -7.22
CA LEU A 44 -7.56 2.24 -6.99
C LEU A 44 -8.08 3.21 -8.06
N GLY A 45 -7.26 4.20 -8.43
CA GLY A 45 -7.59 5.14 -9.51
C GLY A 45 -7.77 4.43 -10.86
N ALA A 46 -6.86 3.53 -11.22
CA ALA A 46 -6.93 2.77 -12.47
C ALA A 46 -8.18 1.88 -12.52
N VAL A 47 -8.49 1.17 -11.43
CA VAL A 47 -9.71 0.35 -11.33
C VAL A 47 -10.96 1.23 -11.45
N GLY A 48 -11.00 2.38 -10.78
CA GLY A 48 -12.11 3.34 -10.88
C GLY A 48 -12.33 3.84 -12.32
N TRP A 49 -11.26 4.16 -13.04
CA TRP A 49 -11.33 4.54 -14.46
C TRP A 49 -11.79 3.41 -15.36
N LEU A 50 -11.31 2.18 -15.14
CA LEU A 50 -11.79 1.01 -15.88
C LEU A 50 -13.29 0.79 -15.70
N VAL A 51 -13.77 0.91 -14.46
CA VAL A 51 -15.20 0.80 -14.14
C VAL A 51 -16.01 1.89 -14.84
N ALA A 52 -15.53 3.14 -14.81
CA ALA A 52 -16.18 4.25 -15.50
C ALA A 52 -16.22 4.05 -17.02
N ALA A 53 -15.11 3.64 -17.63
CA ALA A 53 -15.04 3.36 -19.07
C ALA A 53 -15.95 2.20 -19.47
N ALA A 54 -15.99 1.12 -18.68
CA ALA A 54 -16.89 0.00 -18.91
C ALA A 54 -18.36 0.43 -18.81
N TYR A 55 -18.70 1.28 -17.83
CA TYR A 55 -20.05 1.81 -17.70
C TYR A 55 -20.45 2.66 -18.91
N LEU A 56 -19.58 3.58 -19.35
CA LEU A 56 -19.82 4.40 -20.55
C LEU A 56 -20.00 3.55 -21.81
N GLN A 57 -19.21 2.49 -21.97
CA GLN A 57 -19.38 1.56 -23.08
C GLN A 57 -20.72 0.81 -22.99
N LEU A 58 -21.13 0.36 -21.80
CA LEU A 58 -22.41 -0.35 -21.61
C LEU A 58 -23.63 0.53 -21.87
N LEU A 59 -23.54 1.84 -21.64
CA LEU A 59 -24.61 2.79 -21.96
C LEU A 59 -24.96 2.81 -23.46
N THR A 60 -24.06 2.35 -24.35
CA THR A 60 -24.37 2.25 -25.78
C THR A 60 -25.34 1.11 -26.11
N TRP A 61 -25.51 0.13 -25.20
CA TRP A 61 -26.34 -1.06 -25.40
C TRP A 61 -27.51 -1.15 -24.43
N LEU A 62 -27.39 -0.58 -23.22
CA LEU A 62 -28.36 -0.72 -22.13
C LEU A 62 -28.83 0.64 -21.59
N PRO A 63 -30.05 0.71 -21.03
CA PRO A 63 -30.49 1.89 -20.28
C PRO A 63 -29.62 2.10 -19.03
N PRO A 64 -29.54 3.35 -18.52
CA PRO A 64 -28.59 3.72 -17.45
C PRO A 64 -28.72 2.88 -16.18
N ALA A 65 -29.95 2.57 -15.77
CA ALA A 65 -30.21 1.75 -14.60
C ALA A 65 -29.66 0.31 -14.75
N GLY A 66 -29.82 -0.28 -15.95
CA GLY A 66 -29.33 -1.63 -16.23
C GLY A 66 -27.81 -1.70 -16.30
N ALA A 67 -27.18 -0.71 -16.94
CA ALA A 67 -25.72 -0.61 -17.00
C ALA A 67 -25.09 -0.44 -15.60
N ALA A 68 -25.70 0.40 -14.75
CA ALA A 68 -25.22 0.62 -13.38
C ALA A 68 -25.38 -0.63 -12.51
N ALA A 69 -26.51 -1.32 -12.61
CA ALA A 69 -26.74 -2.56 -11.87
C ALA A 69 -25.72 -3.65 -12.25
N LEU A 70 -25.43 -3.81 -13.54
CA LEU A 70 -24.50 -4.84 -14.03
C LEU A 70 -23.06 -4.53 -13.62
N ILE A 71 -22.60 -3.29 -13.80
CA ILE A 71 -21.29 -2.82 -13.32
C ILE A 71 -21.19 -2.97 -11.79
N GLY A 72 -22.25 -2.66 -11.06
CA GLY A 72 -22.31 -2.81 -9.61
C GLY A 72 -22.14 -4.27 -9.17
N VAL A 73 -22.85 -5.21 -9.79
CA VAL A 73 -22.70 -6.64 -9.50
C VAL A 73 -21.28 -7.12 -9.82
N VAL A 74 -20.73 -6.73 -10.97
CA VAL A 74 -19.37 -7.13 -11.38
C VAL A 74 -18.33 -6.60 -10.39
N THR A 75 -18.42 -5.32 -10.01
CA THR A 75 -17.48 -4.72 -9.04
C THR A 75 -17.62 -5.35 -7.65
N LEU A 76 -18.84 -5.69 -7.22
CA LEU A 76 -19.07 -6.38 -5.95
C LEU A 76 -18.49 -7.79 -5.94
N LEU A 77 -18.62 -8.54 -7.04
CA LEU A 77 -18.01 -9.87 -7.19
C LEU A 77 -16.48 -9.80 -7.16
N ILE A 78 -15.88 -8.81 -7.83
CA ILE A 78 -14.43 -8.60 -7.82
C ILE A 78 -13.97 -8.25 -6.39
N ALA A 79 -14.64 -7.31 -5.72
CA ALA A 79 -14.31 -6.92 -4.35
C ALA A 79 -14.45 -8.09 -3.37
N GLY A 80 -15.54 -8.86 -3.47
CA GLY A 80 -15.78 -10.05 -2.67
C GLY A 80 -14.73 -11.15 -2.93
N GLY A 81 -14.35 -11.37 -4.19
CA GLY A 81 -13.31 -12.33 -4.56
C GLY A 81 -11.94 -11.95 -4.02
N ILE A 82 -11.55 -10.67 -4.13
CA ILE A 82 -10.30 -10.15 -3.56
C ILE A 82 -10.32 -10.29 -2.03
N LEU A 83 -11.43 -9.94 -1.37
CA LEU A 83 -11.57 -10.04 0.08
C LEU A 83 -11.44 -11.51 0.54
N TRP A 84 -12.10 -12.44 -0.14
CA TRP A 84 -11.98 -13.86 0.17
C TRP A 84 -10.54 -14.35 -0.02
N TYR A 85 -9.89 -14.01 -1.13
CA TYR A 85 -8.50 -14.38 -1.35
C TYR A 85 -7.57 -13.82 -0.26
N ALA A 86 -7.76 -12.55 0.12
CA ALA A 86 -7.01 -11.92 1.19
C ALA A 86 -7.23 -12.59 2.56
N MET A 87 -8.46 -13.04 2.87
CA MET A 87 -8.75 -13.78 4.09
C MET A 87 -8.11 -15.17 4.10
N ARG A 88 -7.91 -15.79 2.94
CA ARG A 88 -7.28 -17.12 2.84
C ARG A 88 -5.75 -17.06 2.89
N LEU A 89 -5.14 -15.94 2.52
CA LEU A 89 -3.70 -15.73 2.56
C LEU A 89 -3.17 -15.34 3.95
N ARG A 90 -4.05 -14.87 4.84
CA ARG A 90 -3.73 -14.65 6.26
C ARG A 90 -3.76 -15.97 7.02
#